data_AF-A0A0B6YQM2-F1
#
_entry.id   AF-A0A0B6YQM2-F1
#
_cell.length_a   1.000
_cell.length_b   1.000
_cell.length_c   1.000
_cell.angle_alpha   90.00
_cell.angle_beta   90.00
_cell.angle_gamma   90.00
#
_symmetry.space_group_name_H-M   'P 1'
#
loop_
_entity.id
_entity.type
_entity.pdbx_description
1 polymer ?
#
loop_
_entity_poly.entity_id
_entity_poly.type
_entity_poly.pdbx_seq_one_letter_code
_entity_poly.pdbx_strand_id
1 'polypeptide(L)'
;REPLTRSVDVIDAAEQSQEWRDTGGSAEGEDKAEQSNQEGLTNSILHLKGQMMYMNEWDSIMFLGTPIMSSLDDMFKIGLYINDLSMHDSSRDLVLAGTQQSAELKLALDQEQEKSRLLEQSMIKLDQEMQRTDALLYQMIPKPVADR
;
A
#
# COMPACT_ATOMS: atom_id res chain seq x y z
N ARG A 1 35.12 -25.05 -7.60
CA ARG A 1 34.65 -24.68 -6.24
C ARG A 1 33.41 -23.82 -6.43
N GLU A 2 32.25 -24.32 -6.05
CA GLU A 2 30.98 -23.58 -6.17
C GLU A 2 30.97 -22.39 -5.19
N PRO A 3 30.39 -21.23 -5.55
CA PRO A 3 30.27 -20.13 -4.62
C PRO A 3 29.18 -20.44 -3.58
N LEU A 4 29.55 -20.44 -2.29
CA LEU A 4 28.60 -20.47 -1.17
C LEU A 4 27.80 -19.16 -1.19
N THR A 5 26.65 -19.16 -1.85
CA THR A 5 25.63 -18.13 -1.68
C THR A 5 24.70 -18.61 -0.57
N ARG A 6 24.82 -18.01 0.62
CA ARG A 6 23.89 -18.27 1.72
C ARG A 6 22.98 -17.06 1.83
N SER A 7 21.72 -17.24 1.46
CA SER A 7 20.64 -16.31 1.81
C SER A 7 20.54 -16.27 3.33
N VAL A 8 20.68 -15.09 3.92
CA VAL A 8 20.46 -14.87 5.35
C VAL A 8 19.11 -14.16 5.49
N ASP A 9 18.20 -14.79 6.22
CA ASP A 9 16.91 -14.19 6.57
C ASP A 9 17.09 -13.07 7.59
N VAL A 10 16.14 -12.13 7.56
CA VAL A 10 16.06 -10.88 8.31
C VAL A 10 16.46 -11.09 9.78
N ILE A 11 17.51 -10.41 10.21
CA ILE A 11 17.83 -10.29 11.64
C ILE A 11 16.90 -9.22 12.19
N ASP A 12 15.89 -9.65 12.95
CA ASP A 12 15.04 -8.77 13.73
C ASP A 12 15.87 -8.24 14.91
N ALA A 13 16.42 -7.04 14.76
CA ALA A 13 17.28 -6.41 15.76
C ALA A 13 16.52 -6.09 17.07
N ALA A 14 15.20 -6.21 17.09
CA ALA A 14 14.37 -5.96 18.26
C ALA A 14 14.49 -7.05 19.34
N GLU A 15 14.72 -8.32 18.98
CA GLU A 15 14.70 -9.44 19.95
C GLU A 15 15.98 -9.53 20.80
N GLN A 16 17.13 -9.10 20.28
CA GLN A 16 18.41 -9.20 21.02
C GLN A 16 18.58 -8.16 22.13
N SER A 17 17.69 -7.17 22.24
CA SER A 17 17.77 -6.13 23.26
C SER A 17 17.16 -6.55 24.61
N GLN A 18 16.30 -7.57 24.66
CA GLN A 18 15.69 -8.04 25.91
C GLN A 18 16.61 -8.95 26.73
N GLU A 19 17.47 -9.73 26.08
CA GLU A 19 18.30 -10.75 26.75
C GLU A 19 19.41 -10.16 27.63
N TRP A 20 19.79 -8.90 27.40
CA TRP A 20 20.80 -8.18 28.20
C TRP A 20 20.21 -7.40 29.38
N ARG A 21 18.88 -7.32 29.54
CA ARG A 21 18.24 -6.67 30.70
C ARG A 21 18.09 -7.59 31.91
N ASP A 22 18.05 -8.91 31.71
CA ASP A 22 17.70 -9.86 32.78
C ASP A 22 18.89 -10.33 33.66
N THR A 23 20.10 -9.82 33.46
CA THR A 23 21.30 -10.27 34.20
C THR A 23 21.94 -9.22 35.12
N GLY A 24 21.35 -8.04 35.30
CA GLY A 24 21.88 -6.98 36.18
C GLY A 24 20.88 -6.51 37.22
N GLY A 25 21.07 -6.90 38.49
CA GLY A 25 20.15 -6.61 39.58
C GLY A 25 20.20 -5.18 40.17
N SER A 26 19.04 -4.79 40.69
CA SER A 26 18.77 -3.95 41.88
C SER A 26 19.46 -2.58 42.00
N ALA A 27 18.73 -1.53 41.61
CA ALA A 27 18.74 -0.23 42.29
C ALA A 27 17.35 0.41 42.12
N GLU A 28 16.67 0.64 43.23
CA GLU A 28 15.42 1.41 43.29
C GLU A 28 15.71 2.90 43.04
N GLY A 29 14.93 3.53 42.16
CA GLY A 29 14.85 4.99 42.08
C GLY A 29 14.75 5.53 40.65
N GLU A 30 13.64 6.21 40.39
CA GLU A 30 13.51 7.24 39.35
C GLU A 30 13.55 6.80 37.88
N ASP A 31 12.46 6.20 37.37
CA ASP A 31 12.20 6.21 35.91
C ASP A 31 10.69 6.12 35.63
N LYS A 32 9.99 7.25 35.83
CA LYS A 32 8.60 7.43 35.34
C LYS A 32 8.50 8.44 34.18
N ALA A 33 9.62 8.85 33.59
CA ALA A 33 9.66 9.85 32.52
C ALA A 33 10.05 9.30 31.14
N GLU A 34 10.41 8.02 31.00
CA GLU A 34 11.00 7.51 29.76
C GLU A 34 10.01 6.77 28.82
N GLN A 35 8.77 6.54 29.24
CA GLN A 35 7.81 5.78 28.44
C GLN A 35 7.21 6.56 27.25
N SER A 36 7.44 7.87 27.12
CA SER A 36 6.92 8.67 26.01
C SER A 36 7.93 8.96 24.90
N ASN A 37 9.18 8.47 25.00
CA ASN A 37 10.26 8.82 24.06
C ASN A 37 10.75 7.65 23.19
N GLN A 38 10.23 6.42 23.38
CA GLN A 38 10.61 5.27 22.55
C GLN A 38 9.87 5.20 21.21
N GLU A 39 8.67 5.78 21.10
CA GLU A 39 7.89 5.80 19.85
C GLU A 39 8.49 6.74 18.78
N GLY A 40 9.37 7.66 19.17
CA GLY A 40 10.02 8.60 18.26
C GLY A 40 11.23 8.04 17.51
N LEU A 41 11.91 7.03 18.06
CA LEU A 41 13.14 6.48 17.49
C LEU A 41 12.91 5.32 16.52
N THR A 42 11.77 4.62 16.65
CA THR A 42 11.44 3.47 15.78
C THR A 42 11.04 3.88 14.36
N ASN A 43 10.54 5.12 14.18
CA ASN A 43 10.12 5.65 12.88
C ASN A 43 11.27 6.06 11.95
N SER A 44 12.53 5.91 12.36
CA SER A 44 13.71 6.28 11.58
C SER A 44 14.64 5.10 11.25
N ILE A 45 14.21 3.85 11.50
CA ILE A 45 15.04 2.68 11.23
C ILE A 45 14.94 2.29 9.76
N LEU A 46 16.06 2.38 9.05
CA LEU A 46 16.18 1.97 7.66
C LEU A 46 16.47 0.46 7.56
N HIS A 47 15.54 -0.29 6.97
CA HIS A 47 15.74 -1.70 6.66
C HIS A 47 16.34 -1.88 5.26
N LEU A 48 17.46 -2.59 5.17
CA LEU A 48 18.14 -2.89 3.90
C LEU A 48 18.04 -4.39 3.61
N LYS A 49 17.58 -4.75 2.41
CA LYS A 49 17.61 -6.13 1.91
C LYS A 49 18.69 -6.25 0.86
N GLY A 50 19.54 -7.27 0.96
CA GLY A 50 20.65 -7.41 0.03
C GLY A 50 21.40 -8.72 0.15
N GLN A 51 22.49 -8.80 -0.61
CA GLN A 51 23.41 -9.92 -0.62
C GLN A 51 24.78 -9.50 -0.08
N MET A 52 25.38 -10.37 0.74
CA MET A 52 26.77 -10.26 1.16
C MET A 52 27.66 -11.08 0.23
N MET A 53 28.78 -10.50 -0.21
CA MET A 53 29.75 -11.13 -1.10
C MET A 53 31.14 -10.98 -0.52
N TYR A 54 31.89 -12.08 -0.45
CA TYR A 54 33.28 -12.05 -0.02
C TYR A 54 34.22 -11.81 -1.19
N MET A 55 35.06 -10.78 -1.08
CA MET A 55 36.04 -10.40 -2.10
C MET A 55 37.44 -10.79 -1.64
N ASN A 56 37.98 -11.87 -2.21
CA ASN A 56 39.30 -12.40 -1.85
C ASN A 56 40.45 -11.38 -2.03
N GLU A 57 40.36 -10.52 -3.04
CA GLU A 57 41.41 -9.55 -3.38
C GLU A 57 41.56 -8.46 -2.31
N TRP A 58 40.46 -8.13 -1.62
CA TRP A 58 40.41 -7.07 -0.61
C TRP A 58 40.23 -7.63 0.81
N ASP A 59 40.22 -8.95 0.97
CA ASP A 59 40.00 -9.66 2.23
C ASP A 59 38.79 -9.08 3.02
N SER A 60 37.69 -8.81 2.30
CA SER A 60 36.56 -8.04 2.82
C SER A 60 35.21 -8.58 2.34
N ILE A 61 34.16 -8.36 3.14
CA ILE A 61 32.77 -8.66 2.76
C ILE A 61 32.09 -7.36 2.28
N MET A 62 31.61 -7.37 1.05
CA MET A 62 30.80 -6.31 0.46
C MET A 62 29.32 -6.64 0.63
N PHE A 63 28.52 -5.68 1.07
CA PHE A 63 27.06 -5.79 1.11
C PHE A 63 26.45 -4.93 0.00
N LEU A 64 25.69 -5.57 -0.91
CA LEU A 64 24.90 -4.89 -1.92
C LEU A 64 23.42 -5.07 -1.57
N GLY A 65 22.75 -3.97 -1.22
CA GLY A 65 21.36 -4.02 -0.82
C GLY A 65 20.58 -2.80 -1.26
N THR A 66 19.26 -2.97 -1.23
CA THR A 66 18.25 -1.97 -1.58
C THR A 66 17.39 -1.72 -0.34
N PRO A 67 17.03 -0.47 -0.01
CA PRO A 67 16.15 -0.19 1.11
C PRO A 67 14.74 -0.72 0.87
N ILE A 68 14.13 -1.28 1.91
CA ILE A 68 12.75 -1.79 1.87
C ILE A 68 11.82 -0.67 2.32
N MET A 69 11.01 -0.14 1.39
CA MET A 69 10.06 0.93 1.68
C MET A 69 8.75 0.67 0.95
N SER A 70 7.64 0.91 1.65
CA SER A 70 6.28 0.62 1.19
C SER A 70 5.55 1.85 0.64
N SER A 71 5.96 3.06 1.03
CA SER A 71 5.30 4.30 0.65
C SER A 71 6.29 5.47 0.55
N LEU A 72 5.88 6.52 -0.18
CA LEU A 72 6.62 7.78 -0.23
C LEU A 72 6.70 8.47 1.14
N ASP A 73 5.67 8.29 1.98
CA ASP A 73 5.65 8.86 3.33
C ASP A 73 6.71 8.22 4.22
N ASP A 74 6.93 6.90 4.10
CA ASP A 74 7.97 6.19 4.86
C ASP A 74 9.38 6.62 4.42
N MET A 75 9.57 6.86 3.12
CA MET A 75 10.80 7.49 2.61
C MET A 75 11.05 8.85 3.23
N PHE A 76 10.03 9.71 3.28
CA PHE A 76 10.16 11.05 3.82
C PHE A 76 10.49 11.05 5.32
N LYS A 77 9.89 10.14 6.11
CA LYS A 77 10.18 9.99 7.54
C LYS A 77 11.64 9.63 7.83
N ILE A 78 12.27 8.86 6.94
CA ILE A 78 13.68 8.44 7.06
C ILE A 78 14.62 9.47 6.42
N GLY A 79 14.09 10.41 5.64
CA GLY A 79 14.87 11.44 4.95
C GLY A 79 15.46 11.00 3.60
N LEU A 80 14.91 9.93 3.01
CA LEU A 80 15.28 9.46 1.67
C LEU A 80 14.36 10.06 0.60
N TYR A 81 14.91 10.28 -0.59
CA TYR A 81 14.19 10.79 -1.75
C TYR A 81 14.13 9.77 -2.88
N ILE A 82 13.09 9.87 -3.72
CA ILE A 82 12.84 8.91 -4.81
C ILE A 82 14.01 8.81 -5.81
N ASN A 83 14.85 9.86 -5.85
CA ASN A 83 16.05 9.94 -6.67
C ASN A 83 17.22 9.12 -6.09
N ASP A 84 17.18 8.78 -4.80
CA ASP A 84 18.20 7.96 -4.14
C ASP A 84 18.01 6.47 -4.47
N LEU A 85 16.82 6.08 -4.95
CA LEU A 85 16.56 4.73 -5.45
C LEU A 85 17.11 4.53 -6.86
N SER A 86 17.55 3.30 -7.17
CA SER A 86 18.08 2.97 -8.50
C SER A 86 17.02 3.10 -9.60
N MET A 87 17.42 3.49 -10.81
CA MET A 87 16.57 3.43 -12.02
C MET A 87 16.54 2.05 -12.66
N HIS A 88 17.43 1.15 -12.23
CA HIS A 88 17.65 -0.15 -12.86
C HIS A 88 16.98 -1.30 -12.13
N ASP A 89 16.37 -1.05 -10.97
CA ASP A 89 15.63 -2.03 -10.21
C ASP A 89 14.16 -1.60 -10.03
N SER A 90 13.36 -2.50 -9.46
CA SER A 90 11.94 -2.28 -9.23
C SER A 90 11.62 -1.49 -7.95
N SER A 91 12.63 -0.99 -7.22
CA SER A 91 12.41 -0.35 -5.91
C SER A 91 11.58 0.93 -6.03
N ARG A 92 11.89 1.77 -7.02
CA ARG A 92 11.11 2.98 -7.33
C ARG A 92 9.67 2.63 -7.70
N ASP A 93 9.50 1.65 -8.60
CA ASP A 93 8.18 1.24 -9.07
C ASP A 93 7.34 0.66 -7.93
N LEU A 94 7.95 -0.09 -7.02
CA LEU A 94 7.27 -0.68 -5.87
C LEU A 94 6.72 0.41 -4.92
N VAL A 95 7.51 1.45 -4.64
CA VAL A 95 7.08 2.58 -3.80
C VAL A 95 5.96 3.37 -4.48
N LEU A 96 6.03 3.55 -5.80
CA LEU A 96 5.03 4.31 -6.55
C LEU A 96 3.75 3.54 -6.83
N ALA A 97 3.80 2.20 -6.85
CA ALA A 97 2.67 1.33 -7.16
C ALA A 97 1.46 1.60 -6.25
N GLY A 98 1.68 1.82 -4.95
CA GLY A 98 0.59 2.13 -4.02
C GLY A 98 -0.15 3.43 -4.37
N THR A 99 0.59 4.45 -4.79
CA THR A 99 0.00 5.74 -5.21
C THR A 99 -0.75 5.59 -6.53
N GLN A 100 -0.17 4.85 -7.49
CA GLN A 100 -0.80 4.62 -8.79
C GLN A 100 -2.11 3.83 -8.65
N GLN A 101 -2.13 2.76 -7.86
CA GLN A 101 -3.33 1.97 -7.62
C GLN A 101 -4.46 2.80 -7.00
N SER A 102 -4.14 3.69 -6.05
CA SER A 102 -5.13 4.58 -5.44
C SER A 102 -5.74 5.54 -6.47
N ALA A 103 -4.92 6.11 -7.36
CA ALA A 103 -5.38 7.00 -8.41
C ALA A 103 -6.28 6.27 -9.43
N GLU A 104 -5.88 5.08 -9.87
CA GLU A 104 -6.66 4.25 -10.79
C GLU A 104 -8.02 3.85 -10.17
N LEU A 105 -8.02 3.45 -8.90
CA LEU A 105 -9.25 3.11 -8.19
C LEU A 105 -10.22 4.30 -8.10
N LYS A 106 -9.69 5.49 -7.81
CA LYS A 106 -10.48 6.71 -7.77
C LYS A 106 -11.15 7.00 -9.12
N LEU A 107 -10.41 6.88 -10.22
CA LEU A 107 -10.97 7.06 -11.56
C LEU A 107 -12.04 6.02 -11.89
N ALA A 108 -11.83 4.75 -11.50
CA ALA A 108 -12.83 3.71 -11.71
C ALA A 108 -14.12 3.98 -10.93
N LEU A 109 -14.00 4.48 -9.69
CA LEU A 109 -15.15 4.89 -8.88
C LEU A 109 -15.94 6.03 -9.53
N ASP A 110 -15.25 7.08 -9.99
CA ASP A 110 -15.89 8.23 -10.64
C ASP A 110 -16.65 7.78 -11.91
N GLN A 111 -16.07 6.87 -12.70
CA GLN A 111 -16.72 6.30 -13.88
C GLN A 111 -17.96 5.47 -13.52
N GLU A 112 -17.90 4.69 -12.45
CA GLU A 112 -19.03 3.85 -12.02
C GLU A 112 -20.18 4.71 -11.50
N GLN A 113 -19.87 5.78 -10.77
CA GLN A 113 -20.87 6.76 -10.33
C GLN A 113 -21.56 7.44 -11.51
N GLU A 114 -20.80 7.85 -12.53
CA GLU A 114 -21.39 8.48 -13.72
C GLU A 114 -22.26 7.51 -14.52
N LYS A 115 -21.83 6.25 -14.69
CA LYS A 115 -22.64 5.21 -15.32
C LYS A 115 -23.94 4.96 -14.54
N SER A 116 -23.86 4.89 -13.21
CA SER A 116 -25.02 4.71 -12.34
C SER A 116 -26.01 5.87 -12.52
N ARG A 117 -25.52 7.11 -12.53
CA ARG A 117 -26.34 8.31 -12.76
C ARG A 117 -27.03 8.29 -14.13
N LEU A 118 -26.30 7.91 -15.18
CA LEU A 118 -26.86 7.81 -16.53
C LEU A 118 -27.92 6.69 -16.62
N LEU A 119 -27.69 5.58 -15.93
CA LEU A 119 -28.63 4.46 -15.87
C LEU A 119 -29.94 4.88 -15.18
N GLU A 120 -29.87 5.57 -14.05
CA GLU A 120 -31.06 6.10 -13.35
C GLU A 120 -31.87 7.04 -14.26
N GLN A 121 -31.21 7.93 -14.98
CA GLN A 121 -31.88 8.81 -15.95
C GLN A 121 -32.53 8.04 -17.10
N SER A 122 -31.87 6.99 -17.58
CA SER A 122 -32.42 6.11 -18.62
C SER A 122 -33.66 5.37 -18.11
N MET A 123 -33.66 4.94 -16.85
CA MET A 123 -34.81 4.28 -16.23
C MET A 123 -36.02 5.22 -16.16
N ILE A 124 -35.81 6.47 -15.73
CA ILE A 124 -36.87 7.49 -15.70
C ILE A 124 -37.45 7.75 -17.10
N LYS A 125 -36.59 7.86 -18.12
CA LYS A 125 -37.05 8.06 -19.51
C LYS A 125 -37.83 6.86 -20.03
N LEU A 126 -37.39 5.65 -19.68
CA LEU A 126 -38.09 4.42 -20.05
C LEU A 126 -39.49 4.36 -19.43
N ASP A 127 -39.63 4.70 -18.15
CA ASP A 127 -40.94 4.75 -17.47
C ASP A 127 -41.88 5.78 -18.12
N GLN A 128 -41.37 6.95 -18.51
CA GLN A 128 -42.16 7.96 -19.22
C GLN A 128 -42.65 7.46 -20.57
N GLU A 129 -41.79 6.75 -21.31
CA GLU A 129 -42.16 6.23 -22.62
C GLU A 129 -43.14 5.06 -22.49
N MET A 130 -42.97 4.19 -21.48
CA MET A 130 -43.93 3.15 -21.16
C MET A 130 -45.32 3.73 -20.89
N GLN A 131 -45.41 4.78 -20.05
CA GLN A 131 -46.68 5.47 -19.77
C GLN A 131 -47.31 6.10 -21.02
N ARG A 132 -46.51 6.72 -21.90
CA ARG A 132 -47.01 7.25 -23.17
C ARG A 132 -47.55 6.17 -24.08
N THR A 133 -46.86 5.04 -24.16
CA THR A 133 -47.22 3.91 -25.01
C THR A 133 -48.52 3.28 -24.53
N ASP A 134 -48.67 3.08 -23.22
CA ASP A 134 -49.91 2.62 -22.59
C ASP A 134 -51.06 3.58 -22.87
N ALA A 135 -50.86 4.88 -22.65
CA ALA A 135 -51.90 5.88 -22.91
C ALA A 135 -52.37 5.87 -24.37
N LEU A 136 -51.46 5.67 -25.33
CA LEU A 136 -51.80 5.55 -26.75
C LEU A 136 -52.59 4.27 -27.05
N LEU A 137 -52.24 3.16 -26.42
CA LEU A 137 -52.96 1.87 -26.57
C LEU A 137 -54.44 2.02 -26.17
N TYR A 138 -54.72 2.66 -25.04
CA TYR A 138 -56.10 2.92 -24.57
C TYR A 138 -56.88 3.91 -25.44
N GLN A 139 -56.22 4.68 -26.31
CA GLN A 139 -56.87 5.54 -27.30
C GLN A 139 -57.25 4.81 -28.59
N MET A 140 -56.54 3.73 -28.93
CA MET A 140 -56.75 2.99 -30.18
C MET A 140 -57.78 1.85 -30.07
N ILE A 141 -58.01 1.31 -28.86
CA ILE A 141 -58.83 0.11 -28.68
C ILE A 141 -59.74 0.27 -27.44
N PRO A 142 -61.01 -0.21 -27.45
CA PRO A 142 -61.89 -0.15 -26.27
C PRO A 142 -61.30 -0.83 -25.04
N LYS A 143 -61.45 -0.20 -23.86
CA LYS A 143 -60.92 -0.64 -22.55
C LYS A 143 -60.97 -2.15 -22.25
N PRO A 144 -62.07 -2.90 -22.53
CA PRO A 144 -62.14 -4.33 -22.23
C PRO A 144 -61.12 -5.20 -22.97
N VAL A 145 -60.55 -4.69 -24.06
CA VAL A 145 -59.55 -5.37 -24.89
C VAL A 145 -58.13 -4.91 -24.55
N ALA A 146 -57.97 -3.70 -24.00
CA ALA A 146 -56.67 -3.15 -23.60
C ALA A 146 -56.21 -3.65 -22.21
N ASP A 147 -57.14 -3.93 -21.29
CA ASP A 147 -56.86 -4.46 -19.94
C ASP A 147 -56.59 -5.98 -19.90
N ARG A 148 -56.61 -6.66 -21.05
CA ARG A 148 -56.61 -8.13 -21.18
C ARG A 148 -55.25 -8.66 -21.61
#